data_AF-A0A7X7JJ99-F1
#
_entry.id   AF-A0A7X7JJ99-F1
#
_cell.length_a   1.000
_cell.length_b   1.000
_cell.length_c   1.000
_cell.angle_alpha   90.00
_cell.angle_beta   90.00
_cell.angle_gamma   90.00
#
_symmetry.space_group_name_H-M   'P 1'
#
loop_
_entity.id
_entity.type
_entity.pdbx_description
1 polymer ?
#
loop_
_entity_poly.entity_id
_entity_poly.type
_entity_poly.pdbx_seq_one_letter_code
_entity_poly.pdbx_strand_id
1 'polypeptide(L)'
;INCLNIAAPPDAVPPLPQAGDKTNREMVEEHTEVDGTSCKSCHASVINPFGFPFESYDAIGAYRTEDNGKPVDTSASPPIGGVRVDVTDATELAHTMASAAAVHECFAKHLVEFAQGRTSVSADEGIVSKLGTESLTGVDFKEMMVRLAVADSFLNRATEELP
;
A
#
# COMPACT_ATOMS: atom_id res chain seq x y z
N ILE A 1 -1.76 2.22 -0.21
CA ILE A 1 -2.16 1.49 1.03
C ILE A 1 -1.75 2.23 2.30
N ASN A 2 -0.50 2.68 2.44
CA ASN A 2 -0.07 3.52 3.58
C ASN A 2 0.04 5.03 3.23
N CYS A 3 -0.71 5.48 2.22
CA CYS A 3 -0.66 6.85 1.67
C CYS A 3 0.73 7.43 1.34
N LEU A 4 1.73 6.55 1.25
CA LEU A 4 3.07 6.90 0.81
C LEU A 4 3.03 7.19 -0.68
N ASN A 5 3.47 8.38 -1.05
CA ASN A 5 3.70 8.73 -2.45
C ASN A 5 5.10 8.23 -2.83
N ILE A 6 5.13 7.09 -3.54
CA ILE A 6 6.36 6.53 -4.09
C ILE A 6 6.47 7.05 -5.52
N ALA A 7 7.54 7.80 -5.80
CA ALA A 7 7.80 8.31 -7.15
C ALA A 7 7.96 7.15 -8.15
N ALA A 8 7.85 7.47 -9.44
CA ALA A 8 8.13 6.51 -10.50
C ALA A 8 9.54 5.89 -10.31
N PRO A 9 9.74 4.62 -10.72
CA PRO A 9 11.06 4.01 -10.69
C PRO A 9 12.05 4.84 -11.53
N PRO A 10 13.36 4.80 -11.21
CA PRO A 10 14.38 5.50 -11.99
C PRO A 10 14.37 5.07 -13.46
N ASP A 11 14.75 5.98 -14.36
CA ASP A 11 15.02 5.64 -15.75
C ASP A 11 16.16 4.59 -15.85
N ALA A 12 16.13 3.77 -16.90
CA ALA A 12 17.14 2.75 -17.20
C ALA A 12 17.30 1.64 -16.13
N VAL A 13 16.18 1.09 -15.64
CA VAL A 13 16.17 -0.12 -14.80
C VAL A 13 16.95 -1.25 -15.51
N PRO A 14 17.95 -1.87 -14.85
CA PRO A 14 18.72 -2.96 -15.44
C PRO A 14 17.83 -4.19 -15.75
N PRO A 15 18.26 -5.12 -16.61
CA PRO A 15 17.54 -6.37 -16.79
C PRO A 15 17.48 -7.15 -15.48
N LEU A 16 16.45 -7.99 -15.34
CA LEU A 16 16.34 -8.90 -14.20
C LEU A 16 17.55 -9.86 -14.15
N PRO A 17 17.98 -10.28 -12.95
CA PRO A 17 19.03 -11.28 -12.81
C PRO A 17 18.59 -12.61 -13.45
N GLN A 18 19.54 -13.53 -13.62
CA GLN A 18 19.19 -14.91 -13.97
C GLN A 18 18.67 -15.65 -12.74
N ALA A 19 17.50 -16.29 -12.88
CA ALA A 19 16.84 -17.01 -11.80
C ALA A 19 17.73 -18.08 -11.14
N GLY A 20 18.41 -18.91 -11.95
CA GLY A 20 19.21 -20.02 -11.43
C GLY A 20 18.43 -20.84 -10.40
N ASP A 21 19.06 -21.10 -9.26
CA ASP A 21 18.45 -21.81 -8.12
C ASP A 21 17.98 -20.85 -6.99
N LYS A 22 17.76 -19.56 -7.32
CA LYS A 22 17.34 -18.54 -6.34
C LYS A 22 15.82 -18.54 -6.19
N THR A 23 15.33 -18.34 -4.98
CA THR A 23 13.91 -18.01 -4.72
C THR A 23 13.56 -16.65 -5.34
N ASN A 24 12.27 -16.39 -5.53
CA ASN A 24 11.78 -15.09 -5.99
C ASN A 24 12.20 -13.95 -5.04
N ARG A 25 12.11 -14.15 -3.72
CA ARG A 25 12.66 -13.22 -2.72
C ARG A 25 14.14 -12.91 -2.96
N GLU A 26 15.00 -13.93 -3.07
CA GLU A 26 16.44 -13.74 -3.32
C GLU A 26 16.68 -12.94 -4.61
N MET A 27 15.89 -13.19 -5.66
CA MET A 27 15.96 -12.47 -6.93
C MET A 27 15.55 -10.99 -6.80
N VAL A 28 14.49 -10.71 -6.04
CA VAL A 28 14.02 -9.34 -5.78
C VAL A 28 15.06 -8.58 -4.97
N GLU A 29 15.61 -9.17 -3.91
CA GLU A 29 16.62 -8.55 -3.07
C GLU A 29 17.91 -8.26 -3.86
N GLU A 30 18.39 -9.22 -4.65
CA GLU A 30 19.56 -9.03 -5.51
C GLU A 30 19.35 -7.91 -6.54
N HIS A 31 18.13 -7.76 -7.07
CA HIS A 31 17.85 -6.74 -8.07
C HIS A 31 17.61 -5.35 -7.47
N THR A 32 16.99 -5.28 -6.29
CA THR A 32 16.41 -4.04 -5.77
C THR A 32 17.08 -3.51 -4.50
N GLU A 33 17.86 -4.34 -3.79
CA GLU A 33 18.51 -3.97 -2.52
C GLU A 33 20.05 -3.91 -2.62
N VAL A 34 20.56 -3.72 -3.83
CA VAL A 34 21.99 -3.53 -4.12
C VAL A 34 22.54 -2.29 -3.39
N ASP A 35 23.61 -2.48 -2.62
CA ASP A 35 24.26 -1.39 -1.89
C ASP A 35 24.81 -0.30 -2.82
N GLY A 36 24.69 0.96 -2.38
CA GLY A 36 25.13 2.11 -3.15
C GLY A 36 24.19 2.53 -4.29
N THR A 37 23.04 1.86 -4.45
CA THR A 37 22.02 2.22 -5.45
C THR A 37 20.84 2.99 -4.84
N SER A 38 20.13 3.76 -5.67
CA SER A 38 18.90 4.44 -5.25
C SER A 38 17.75 3.46 -5.00
N CYS A 39 17.76 2.28 -5.64
CA CYS A 39 16.72 1.26 -5.54
C CYS A 39 16.47 0.84 -4.09
N LYS A 40 17.55 0.56 -3.34
CA LYS A 40 17.48 0.05 -1.97
C LYS A 40 16.70 0.97 -1.02
N SER A 41 16.79 2.29 -1.23
CA SER A 41 16.14 3.29 -0.35
C SER A 41 14.62 3.11 -0.28
N CYS A 42 13.98 2.82 -1.41
CA CYS A 42 12.55 2.56 -1.49
C CYS A 42 12.24 1.08 -1.27
N HIS A 43 13.04 0.17 -1.85
CA HIS A 43 12.73 -1.25 -1.85
C HIS A 43 12.87 -1.91 -0.48
N ALA A 44 14.01 -1.75 0.19
CA ALA A 44 14.25 -2.38 1.49
C ALA A 44 13.35 -1.84 2.60
N SER A 45 13.04 -0.53 2.54
CA SER A 45 12.33 0.15 3.63
C SER A 45 10.83 0.20 3.43
N VAL A 46 10.36 0.26 2.19
CA VAL A 46 8.96 0.58 1.86
C VAL A 46 8.31 -0.49 0.99
N ILE A 47 8.87 -0.81 -0.19
CA ILE A 47 8.16 -1.61 -1.21
C ILE A 47 8.18 -3.10 -0.88
N ASN A 48 9.37 -3.69 -0.76
CA ASN A 48 9.54 -5.14 -0.62
C ASN A 48 8.84 -5.69 0.63
N PRO A 49 8.88 -5.01 1.80
CA PRO A 49 8.19 -5.49 3.00
C PRO A 49 6.68 -5.71 2.85
N PHE A 50 6.00 -5.03 1.91
CA PHE A 50 4.58 -5.29 1.63
C PHE A 50 4.35 -6.46 0.66
N GLY A 51 5.33 -6.78 -0.19
CA GLY A 51 5.22 -7.85 -1.19
C GLY A 51 5.62 -9.22 -0.63
N PHE A 52 6.65 -9.26 0.20
CA PHE A 52 7.20 -10.48 0.78
C PHE A 52 6.22 -11.40 1.54
N PRO A 53 5.20 -10.88 2.23
CA PRO A 53 4.15 -11.72 2.82
C PRO A 53 3.37 -12.59 1.81
N PHE A 54 3.42 -12.25 0.52
CA PHE A 54 2.76 -12.99 -0.56
C PHE A 54 3.64 -14.06 -1.22
N GLU A 55 4.88 -14.28 -0.77
CA GLU A 55 5.79 -15.24 -1.40
C GLU A 55 5.26 -16.69 -1.41
N SER A 56 4.28 -17.02 -0.56
CA SER A 56 3.54 -18.29 -0.60
C SER A 56 2.64 -18.47 -1.83
N TYR A 57 2.56 -17.49 -2.72
CA TYR A 57 1.82 -17.59 -3.98
C TYR A 57 2.77 -17.39 -5.16
N ASP A 58 2.72 -18.29 -6.14
CA ASP A 58 3.50 -18.14 -7.37
C ASP A 58 2.88 -17.11 -8.33
N ALA A 59 3.49 -16.93 -9.50
CA ALA A 59 3.07 -15.95 -10.49
C ALA A 59 1.64 -16.15 -11.04
N ILE A 60 1.05 -17.34 -10.90
CA ILE A 60 -0.35 -17.61 -11.29
C ILE A 60 -1.28 -17.68 -10.08
N GLY A 61 -0.76 -17.44 -8.87
CA GLY A 61 -1.49 -17.47 -7.61
C GLY A 61 -1.62 -18.86 -6.99
N ALA A 62 -0.86 -19.86 -7.46
CA ALA A 62 -0.85 -21.17 -6.82
C ALA A 62 -0.07 -21.13 -5.49
N TYR A 63 -0.64 -21.76 -4.46
CA TYR A 63 0.01 -21.81 -3.16
C TYR A 63 1.26 -22.69 -3.20
N ARG A 64 2.34 -22.20 -2.60
CA ARG A 64 3.64 -22.88 -2.51
C ARG A 64 4.26 -22.72 -1.12
N THR A 65 4.96 -23.76 -0.70
CA THR A 65 5.80 -23.76 0.51
C THR A 65 7.28 -23.79 0.17
N GLU A 66 7.61 -24.07 -1.09
CA GLU A 66 8.96 -24.08 -1.62
C GLU A 66 9.04 -23.27 -2.91
N ASP A 67 10.19 -22.65 -3.13
CA ASP A 67 10.55 -21.99 -4.37
C ASP A 67 11.96 -22.45 -4.76
N ASN A 68 12.10 -23.03 -5.96
CA ASN A 68 13.34 -23.67 -6.41
C ASN A 68 13.94 -24.66 -5.38
N GLY A 69 13.09 -25.46 -4.72
CA GLY A 69 13.48 -26.48 -3.73
C GLY A 69 13.97 -25.92 -2.39
N LYS A 70 13.82 -24.61 -2.16
CA LYS A 70 14.11 -23.94 -0.89
C LYS A 70 12.81 -23.54 -0.19
N PRO A 71 12.75 -23.54 1.15
CA PRO A 71 11.59 -23.05 1.88
C PRO A 71 11.26 -21.60 1.52
N VAL A 72 9.98 -21.31 1.34
CA VAL A 72 9.49 -19.94 1.19
C VAL A 72 9.51 -19.23 2.55
N ASP A 73 10.05 -18.01 2.57
CA ASP A 73 9.95 -17.09 3.70
C ASP A 73 8.91 -16.00 3.35
N THR A 74 7.84 -15.92 4.15
CA THR A 74 6.80 -14.88 4.05
C THR A 74 6.89 -13.82 5.15
N SER A 75 7.86 -13.92 6.05
CA SER A 75 8.00 -12.93 7.12
C SER A 75 8.45 -11.57 6.56
N ALA A 76 7.94 -10.50 7.16
CA ALA A 76 8.31 -9.13 6.82
C ALA A 76 7.94 -8.16 7.95
N SER A 77 8.48 -6.94 7.88
CA SER A 77 8.13 -5.85 8.81
C SER A 77 7.69 -4.59 8.06
N PRO A 78 6.54 -4.58 7.37
CA PRO A 78 6.10 -3.42 6.58
C PRO A 78 5.86 -2.17 7.44
N PRO A 79 6.14 -0.96 6.91
CA PRO A 79 5.79 0.28 7.57
C PRO A 79 4.29 0.57 7.38
N ILE A 80 3.48 0.31 8.40
CA ILE A 80 2.02 0.55 8.41
C ILE A 80 1.74 1.72 9.36
N GLY A 81 1.14 2.80 8.84
CA GLY A 81 0.93 4.03 9.61
C GLY A 81 2.22 4.70 10.09
N GLY A 82 3.34 4.44 9.41
CA GLY A 82 4.66 4.97 9.79
C GLY A 82 5.40 4.14 10.84
N VAL A 83 4.81 3.03 11.30
CA VAL A 83 5.43 2.11 12.27
C VAL A 83 5.71 0.78 11.58
N ARG A 84 6.89 0.19 11.82
CA ARG A 84 7.17 -1.18 11.34
C ARG A 84 6.42 -2.18 12.20
N VAL A 85 5.66 -3.05 11.56
CA VAL A 85 4.90 -4.11 12.23
C VAL A 85 5.34 -5.44 11.65
N ASP A 86 5.78 -6.36 12.50
CA ASP A 86 6.15 -7.70 12.08
C ASP A 86 4.91 -8.51 11.70
N VAL A 87 4.99 -9.21 10.57
CA VAL A 87 3.95 -10.11 10.07
C VAL A 87 4.60 -11.38 9.54
N THR A 88 3.92 -12.52 9.69
CA THR A 88 4.42 -13.83 9.26
C THR A 88 3.96 -14.21 7.86
N ASP A 89 2.84 -13.65 7.38
CA ASP A 89 2.26 -13.97 6.07
C ASP A 89 1.28 -12.89 5.57
N ALA A 90 0.77 -13.08 4.35
CA ALA A 90 -0.18 -12.16 3.71
C ALA A 90 -1.51 -12.01 4.47
N THR A 91 -1.94 -13.02 5.22
CA THR A 91 -3.18 -12.98 6.00
C THR A 91 -2.99 -12.09 7.22
N GLU A 92 -1.89 -12.26 7.95
CA GLU A 92 -1.55 -11.38 9.08
C GLU A 92 -1.30 -9.94 8.61
N LEU A 93 -0.66 -9.75 7.45
CA LEU A 93 -0.55 -8.44 6.83
C LEU A 93 -1.93 -7.79 6.58
N ALA A 94 -2.84 -8.53 5.97
CA ALA A 94 -4.19 -8.04 5.66
C ALA A 94 -4.95 -7.65 6.95
N HIS A 95 -4.90 -8.48 7.98
CA HIS A 95 -5.52 -8.19 9.28
C HIS A 95 -4.90 -6.96 9.96
N THR A 96 -3.56 -6.90 9.99
CA THR A 96 -2.84 -5.76 10.57
C THR A 96 -3.25 -4.47 9.87
N MET A 97 -3.26 -4.45 8.54
CA MET A 97 -3.67 -3.28 7.76
C MET A 97 -5.15 -2.92 7.98
N ALA A 98 -6.04 -3.91 8.02
CA ALA A 98 -7.47 -3.70 8.24
C ALA A 98 -7.81 -3.19 9.65
N SER A 99 -6.85 -3.22 10.59
CA SER A 99 -7.01 -2.66 11.94
C SER A 99 -6.33 -1.28 12.11
N ALA A 100 -5.58 -0.83 11.11
CA ALA A 100 -4.75 0.37 11.22
C ALA A 100 -5.52 1.63 10.81
N ALA A 101 -5.70 2.57 11.74
CA ALA A 101 -6.39 3.84 11.48
C ALA A 101 -5.83 4.60 10.27
N ALA A 102 -4.50 4.61 10.09
CA ALA A 102 -3.85 5.25 8.95
C ALA A 102 -4.23 4.65 7.58
N VAL A 103 -4.52 3.33 7.53
CA VAL A 103 -4.98 2.67 6.30
C VAL A 103 -6.41 3.11 5.97
N HIS A 104 -7.27 3.22 6.98
CA HIS A 104 -8.65 3.70 6.80
C HIS A 104 -8.72 5.17 6.42
N GLU A 105 -7.90 6.03 7.03
CA GLU A 105 -7.78 7.43 6.65
C GLU A 105 -7.27 7.56 5.21
N CYS A 106 -6.30 6.74 4.82
CA CYS A 106 -5.81 6.70 3.45
C CYS A 106 -6.87 6.24 2.43
N PHE A 107 -7.63 5.20 2.78
CA PHE A 107 -8.76 4.74 1.99
C PHE A 107 -9.80 5.85 1.82
N ALA A 108 -10.16 6.54 2.91
CA ALA A 108 -11.10 7.64 2.87
C ALA A 108 -10.61 8.81 2.00
N LYS A 109 -9.32 9.15 2.08
CA LYS A 109 -8.70 10.16 1.21
C LYS A 109 -8.88 9.81 -0.26
N HIS A 110 -8.51 8.60 -0.66
CA HIS A 110 -8.64 8.18 -2.06
C HIS A 110 -10.10 8.06 -2.52
N LEU A 111 -11.02 7.72 -1.62
CA LEU A 111 -12.46 7.75 -1.91
C LEU A 111 -12.95 9.17 -2.21
N VAL A 112 -12.53 10.15 -1.41
CA VAL A 112 -12.84 11.58 -1.63
C VAL A 112 -12.25 12.06 -2.95
N GLU A 113 -10.98 11.75 -3.21
CA GLU A 113 -10.28 12.12 -4.46
C GLU A 113 -10.98 11.54 -5.69
N PHE A 114 -11.36 10.25 -5.62
CA PHE A 114 -12.08 9.58 -6.70
C PHE A 114 -13.45 10.22 -6.95
N ALA A 115 -14.21 10.49 -5.89
CA ALA A 115 -15.56 11.07 -6.02
C ALA A 115 -15.54 12.50 -6.56
N GLN A 116 -14.53 13.30 -6.18
CA GLN A 116 -14.40 14.69 -6.62
C GLN A 116 -13.67 14.82 -7.97
N GLY A 117 -12.95 13.79 -8.41
CA GLY A 117 -12.17 13.83 -9.65
C GLY A 117 -10.91 14.70 -9.56
N ARG A 118 -10.39 14.93 -8.34
CA ARG A 118 -9.21 15.76 -8.07
C ARG A 118 -8.47 15.28 -6.81
N THR A 119 -7.24 15.74 -6.61
CA THR A 119 -6.52 15.55 -5.35
C THR A 119 -7.25 16.24 -4.20
N SER A 120 -7.18 15.68 -3.00
CA SER A 120 -7.78 16.26 -1.80
C SER A 120 -7.08 17.57 -1.43
N VAL A 121 -7.83 18.55 -0.97
CA VAL A 121 -7.32 19.83 -0.43
C VAL A 121 -7.58 19.93 1.08
N SER A 122 -7.08 21.00 1.71
CA SER A 122 -7.28 21.29 3.15
C SER A 122 -8.76 21.27 3.55
N ALA A 123 -9.65 21.80 2.71
CA ALA A 123 -11.09 21.79 2.96
C ALA A 123 -11.71 20.37 3.06
N ASP A 124 -11.03 19.35 2.51
CA ASP A 124 -11.51 17.96 2.54
C ASP A 124 -11.07 17.21 3.82
N GLU A 125 -10.13 17.74 4.60
CA GLU A 125 -9.55 17.02 5.76
C GLU A 125 -10.63 16.54 6.75
N GLY A 126 -11.66 17.35 6.97
CA GLY A 126 -12.78 17.01 7.84
C GLY A 126 -13.59 15.81 7.35
N ILE A 127 -13.90 15.75 6.04
CA ILE A 127 -14.65 14.61 5.48
C ILE A 127 -13.76 13.36 5.40
N VAL A 128 -12.47 13.51 5.09
CA VAL A 128 -11.50 12.41 5.07
C VAL A 128 -11.38 11.76 6.45
N SER A 129 -11.17 12.57 7.50
CA SER A 129 -11.05 12.07 8.87
C SER A 129 -12.33 11.36 9.34
N LYS A 130 -13.50 11.94 9.03
CA LYS A 130 -14.80 11.35 9.36
C LYS A 130 -14.98 9.99 8.67
N LEU A 131 -14.79 9.93 7.35
CA LEU A 131 -14.93 8.69 6.57
C LEU A 131 -13.88 7.65 6.98
N GLY A 132 -12.67 8.06 7.34
CA GLY A 132 -11.64 7.15 7.86
C GLY A 132 -12.08 6.49 9.16
N THR A 133 -12.62 7.25 10.10
CA THR A 133 -13.16 6.73 11.37
C THR A 133 -14.34 5.78 11.14
N GLU A 134 -15.24 6.14 10.22
CA GLU A 134 -16.39 5.32 9.84
C GLU A 134 -15.96 3.99 9.21
N SER A 135 -14.97 4.04 8.32
CA SER A 135 -14.40 2.85 7.71
C SER A 135 -13.79 1.91 8.75
N LEU A 136 -13.04 2.46 9.72
CA LEU A 136 -12.43 1.69 10.81
C LEU A 136 -13.47 1.05 11.73
N THR A 137 -14.62 1.71 11.93
CA THR A 137 -15.71 1.22 12.78
C THR A 137 -16.70 0.30 12.03
N GLY A 138 -16.44 0.01 10.75
CA GLY A 138 -17.21 -0.95 9.96
C GLY A 138 -18.50 -0.40 9.36
N VAL A 139 -18.60 0.92 9.15
CA VAL A 139 -19.70 1.52 8.39
C VAL A 139 -19.68 0.99 6.95
N ASP A 140 -20.86 0.65 6.43
CA ASP A 140 -20.99 0.13 5.07
C ASP A 140 -20.49 1.14 4.02
N PHE A 141 -19.79 0.64 3.02
CA PHE A 141 -19.21 1.47 1.96
C PHE A 141 -20.27 2.32 1.23
N LYS A 142 -21.49 1.80 1.01
CA LYS A 142 -22.56 2.56 0.34
C LYS A 142 -23.03 3.74 1.20
N GLU A 143 -23.10 3.54 2.52
CA GLU A 143 -23.44 4.61 3.46
C GLU A 143 -22.37 5.70 3.46
N MET A 144 -21.09 5.33 3.42
CA MET A 144 -19.98 6.28 3.28
C MET A 144 -20.10 7.10 1.97
N MET A 145 -20.45 6.46 0.85
CA MET A 145 -20.68 7.16 -0.42
C MET A 145 -21.86 8.13 -0.36
N VAL A 146 -22.98 7.73 0.27
CA VAL A 146 -24.15 8.61 0.45
C VAL A 146 -23.76 9.85 1.25
N ARG A 147 -23.00 9.67 2.35
CA ARG A 147 -22.51 10.79 3.18
C ARG A 147 -21.59 11.73 2.41
N LEU A 148 -20.70 11.18 1.59
CA LEU A 148 -19.82 11.97 0.74
C LEU A 148 -20.62 12.79 -0.29
N ALA A 149 -21.63 12.19 -0.92
CA ALA A 149 -22.46 12.85 -1.95
C ALA A 149 -23.28 14.04 -1.42
N VAL A 150 -23.50 14.13 -0.11
CA VAL A 150 -24.21 15.24 0.55
C VAL A 150 -23.29 16.11 1.41
N ALA A 151 -21.98 15.88 1.39
CA ALA A 151 -21.01 16.68 2.13
C ALA A 151 -20.80 18.04 1.47
N ASP A 152 -20.54 19.08 2.28
CA ASP A 152 -20.30 20.43 1.76
C ASP A 152 -19.14 20.48 0.75
N SER A 153 -18.09 19.68 0.97
CA SER A 153 -16.94 19.56 0.08
C SER A 153 -17.24 18.87 -1.25
N PHE A 154 -18.38 18.18 -1.37
CA PHE A 154 -18.87 17.61 -2.62
C PHE A 154 -19.86 18.55 -3.31
N LEU A 155 -20.71 19.21 -2.54
CA LEU A 155 -21.74 20.12 -3.05
C LEU A 155 -21.18 21.48 -3.48
N ASN A 156 -20.01 21.87 -2.97
CA ASN A 156 -19.38 23.16 -3.23
C ASN A 156 -17.92 22.97 -3.63
N ARG A 157 -17.44 23.87 -4.48
CA ARG A 157 -16.04 23.92 -4.90
C ARG A 157 -15.21 24.61 -3.82
N ALA A 158 -14.07 24.04 -3.42
CA ALA A 158 -13.17 24.69 -2.49
C ALA A 158 -12.54 25.93 -3.13
N THR A 159 -12.28 26.97 -2.32
CA THR A 159 -11.58 28.19 -2.76
C THR A 159 -10.19 27.90 -3.31
N GLU A 160 -9.52 26.90 -2.75
CA GLU A 160 -8.20 26.41 -3.13
C GLU A 160 -8.19 25.74 -4.50
N GLU A 161 -9.36 25.43 -5.07
CA GLU A 161 -9.50 24.94 -6.43
C GLU A 161 -9.68 26.06 -7.45
N LEU A 162 -9.99 27.28 -7.01
CA LEU A 162 -10.20 28.40 -7.92
C LEU A 162 -8.86 28.81 -8.57
N PRO A 163 -8.85 29.12 -9.88
CA PRO A 163 -7.65 29.53 -10.60
C PRO A 163 -7.08 30.87 -10.10
#